data_AF-V9KQ56-F1
#
_entry.id   AF-V9KQ56-F1
#
_cell.length_a   1.000
_cell.length_b   1.000
_cell.length_c   1.000
_cell.angle_alpha   90.00
_cell.angle_beta   90.00
_cell.angle_gamma   90.00
#
_symmetry.space_group_name_H-M   'P 1'
#
loop_
_entity.id
_entity.type
_entity.pdbx_description
1 polymer ?
#
loop_
_entity_poly.entity_id
_entity_poly.type
_entity_poly.pdbx_seq_one_letter_code
_entity_poly.pdbx_strand_id
1 'polypeptide(L)'
;TTWYQYGFIQPQGPKANILVSGNEIRQFTQFLMQKLDASVDSNSEDYIVVFSRTINRLILNEAELILGLAQEFQMKTITITLDDYSFSDLTRLISGASMLVSMHGSQLVMSIFLPRGALVVELFPYAVNPEHYTPYKTLANLPGMDLQYVAWKNTKLENTVNFPDRSWEQGGIKHLDKTEQERIRKSTEVPRHLCCRNPEWLFRIYQDTHVDIPSLISAIRAVRSKPLVRKVKSSSVIYPGKVRGSECQATVHNTHKAKLSVSWQVPWNLKYLKVREVKYEVWIQEQGENTYMPYILPHQNYTFIENVKPFTTYLIWIRCIFNKNLLGPFANVLVCNT
;
A
#
# COMPACT_ATOMS: atom_id res chain seq x y z
N THR A 1 -8.66 -2.07 -3.81
CA THR A 1 -8.46 -1.40 -2.50
C THR A 1 -7.69 -0.11 -2.72
N THR A 2 -7.94 0.97 -1.97
CA THR A 2 -7.31 2.29 -2.18
C THR A 2 -6.68 2.81 -0.89
N TRP A 3 -5.45 3.35 -0.96
CA TRP A 3 -4.73 3.95 0.17
C TRP A 3 -4.53 5.46 0.04
N TYR A 4 -4.74 6.00 -1.15
CA TYR A 4 -4.56 7.41 -1.48
C TYR A 4 -5.75 7.95 -2.26
N GLN A 5 -6.07 9.22 -2.09
CA GLN A 5 -7.08 9.92 -2.88
C GLN A 5 -6.44 11.10 -3.62
N TYR A 6 -6.76 11.23 -4.91
CA TYR A 6 -6.12 12.19 -5.82
C TYR A 6 -6.80 13.57 -5.84
N GLY A 7 -7.73 13.82 -4.93
CA GLY A 7 -8.24 15.14 -4.67
C GLY A 7 -9.31 15.66 -5.62
N PHE A 8 -10.24 14.80 -6.03
CA PHE A 8 -11.41 15.17 -6.84
C PHE A 8 -12.44 16.01 -6.08
N ILE A 9 -12.52 15.84 -4.74
CA ILE A 9 -13.52 16.51 -3.88
C ILE A 9 -12.85 17.37 -2.80
N GLN A 10 -11.67 16.96 -2.33
CA GLN A 10 -10.86 17.65 -1.32
C GLN A 10 -9.39 17.65 -1.79
N PRO A 11 -8.46 18.42 -1.23
CA PRO A 11 -7.05 18.32 -1.61
C PRO A 11 -6.52 16.89 -1.46
N GLN A 12 -5.65 16.46 -2.38
CA GLN A 12 -5.12 15.09 -2.40
C GLN A 12 -4.35 14.71 -1.13
N GLY A 13 -4.29 13.41 -0.82
CA GLY A 13 -3.67 12.93 0.40
C GLY A 13 -4.00 11.48 0.73
N PRO A 14 -3.45 10.95 1.84
CA PRO A 14 -3.79 9.62 2.34
C PRO A 14 -5.30 9.51 2.58
N LYS A 15 -5.89 8.35 2.29
CA LYS A 15 -7.30 8.11 2.66
C LYS A 15 -7.43 7.95 4.17
N ALA A 16 -8.52 8.47 4.73
CA ALA A 16 -8.94 8.07 6.08
C ALA A 16 -9.33 6.58 6.07
N ASN A 17 -9.05 5.88 7.17
CA ASN A 17 -9.40 4.47 7.37
C ASN A 17 -8.90 3.54 6.25
N ILE A 18 -7.58 3.54 6.00
CA ILE A 18 -6.96 2.64 5.03
C ILE A 18 -7.18 1.18 5.47
N LEU A 19 -7.94 0.42 4.68
CA LEU A 19 -8.26 -0.98 4.95
C LEU A 19 -7.22 -1.96 4.39
N VAL A 20 -6.33 -1.50 3.52
CA VAL A 20 -5.27 -2.32 2.92
C VAL A 20 -4.01 -2.29 3.76
N SER A 21 -3.41 -3.45 3.96
CA SER A 21 -2.08 -3.60 4.54
C SER A 21 -1.03 -3.81 3.45
N GLY A 22 0.22 -3.48 3.76
CA GLY A 22 1.35 -3.81 2.89
C GLY A 22 1.48 -5.32 2.68
N ASN A 23 1.09 -6.16 3.64
CA ASN A 23 1.08 -7.62 3.48
C ASN A 23 0.13 -8.09 2.37
N GLU A 24 -1.04 -7.48 2.22
CA GLU A 24 -1.97 -7.82 1.13
C GLU A 24 -1.41 -7.40 -0.23
N ILE A 25 -0.78 -6.22 -0.31
CA ILE A 25 -0.09 -5.76 -1.52
C ILE A 25 1.03 -6.73 -1.90
N ARG A 26 1.83 -7.17 -0.91
CA ARG A 26 2.93 -8.13 -1.12
C ARG A 26 2.45 -9.49 -1.62
N GLN A 27 1.33 -9.99 -1.11
CA GLN A 27 0.73 -11.23 -1.61
C GLN A 27 0.26 -11.08 -3.06
N PHE A 28 -0.36 -9.95 -3.37
CA PHE A 28 -0.80 -9.65 -4.73
C PHE A 28 0.38 -9.55 -5.70
N THR A 29 1.46 -8.84 -5.31
CA THR A 29 2.65 -8.72 -6.17
C THR A 29 3.37 -10.06 -6.33
N GLN A 30 3.46 -10.87 -5.28
CA GLN A 30 4.00 -12.24 -5.38
C GLN A 30 3.18 -13.11 -6.34
N PHE A 31 1.85 -13.05 -6.26
CA PHE A 31 0.96 -13.74 -7.20
C PHE A 31 1.21 -13.28 -8.65
N LEU A 32 1.32 -11.97 -8.89
CA LEU A 32 1.63 -11.43 -10.22
C LEU A 32 3.00 -11.88 -10.72
N MET A 33 4.05 -11.77 -9.89
CA MET A 33 5.40 -12.19 -10.26
C MET A 33 5.46 -13.65 -10.69
N GLN A 34 4.76 -14.54 -9.97
CA GLN A 34 4.66 -15.95 -10.34
C GLN A 34 3.95 -16.16 -11.69
N LYS A 35 2.93 -15.35 -11.99
CA LYS A 35 2.19 -15.45 -13.26
C LYS A 35 2.95 -14.88 -14.45
N LEU A 36 3.86 -13.93 -14.19
CA LEU A 36 4.70 -13.29 -15.21
C LEU A 36 6.03 -14.02 -15.45
N ASP A 37 6.31 -15.08 -14.68
CA ASP A 37 7.62 -15.73 -14.61
C ASP A 37 8.77 -14.74 -14.28
N ALA A 38 8.44 -13.73 -13.48
CA ALA A 38 9.34 -12.65 -13.06
C ALA A 38 10.01 -12.95 -11.71
N SER A 39 10.25 -14.22 -11.42
CA SER A 39 10.86 -14.66 -10.16
C SER A 39 12.32 -14.21 -10.10
N VAL A 40 12.74 -13.67 -8.95
CA VAL A 40 14.11 -13.18 -8.75
C VAL A 40 14.89 -14.18 -7.92
N ASP A 41 16.10 -14.50 -8.37
CA ASP A 41 17.03 -15.34 -7.61
C ASP A 41 17.53 -14.61 -6.35
N SER A 42 17.47 -15.27 -5.21
CA SER A 42 17.78 -14.66 -3.92
C SER A 42 19.27 -14.29 -3.73
N ASN A 43 20.14 -14.73 -4.64
CA ASN A 43 21.59 -14.53 -4.59
C ASN A 43 22.09 -13.41 -5.54
N SER A 44 21.19 -12.62 -6.13
CA SER A 44 21.61 -11.51 -6.97
C SER A 44 22.30 -10.39 -6.16
N GLU A 45 23.35 -9.81 -6.73
CA GLU A 45 23.99 -8.60 -6.21
C GLU A 45 22.97 -7.45 -6.04
N ASP A 46 23.26 -6.54 -5.11
CA ASP A 46 22.44 -5.35 -4.88
C ASP A 46 22.67 -4.31 -6.00
N TYR A 47 21.59 -3.77 -6.54
CA TYR A 47 21.64 -2.73 -7.57
C TYR A 47 20.57 -1.65 -7.36
N ILE A 48 20.84 -0.50 -7.95
CA ILE A 48 19.95 0.67 -8.00
C ILE A 48 19.26 0.69 -9.36
N VAL A 49 17.97 0.99 -9.35
CA VAL A 49 17.19 1.24 -10.57
C VAL A 49 16.83 2.71 -10.63
N VAL A 50 17.07 3.35 -11.78
CA VAL A 50 16.66 4.72 -12.08
C VAL A 50 15.62 4.67 -13.18
N PHE A 51 14.43 5.22 -12.92
CA PHE A 51 13.45 5.41 -13.99
C PHE A 51 13.77 6.66 -14.80
N SER A 52 14.06 6.45 -16.08
CA SER A 52 14.17 7.50 -17.08
C SER A 52 12.81 7.82 -17.70
N ARG A 53 12.73 9.01 -18.31
CA ARG A 53 11.55 9.55 -18.99
C ARG A 53 12.00 10.15 -20.30
N THR A 54 11.11 10.13 -21.30
CA THR A 54 11.41 10.60 -22.67
C THR A 54 10.57 11.82 -23.08
N ILE A 55 9.50 12.14 -22.36
CA ILE A 55 8.51 13.15 -22.77
C ILE A 55 8.48 14.39 -21.85
N ASN A 56 8.36 14.20 -20.53
CA ASN A 56 8.24 15.27 -19.55
C ASN A 56 8.82 14.82 -18.21
N ARG A 57 9.18 15.79 -17.35
CA ARG A 57 9.85 15.53 -16.07
C ARG A 57 11.17 14.80 -16.29
N LEU A 58 11.93 15.26 -17.26
CA LEU A 58 13.23 14.70 -17.59
C LEU A 58 14.24 15.02 -16.48
N ILE A 59 15.13 14.07 -16.21
CA ILE A 59 16.35 14.30 -15.44
C ILE A 59 17.41 14.76 -16.44
N LEU A 60 17.75 16.04 -16.43
CA LEU A 60 18.60 16.63 -17.49
C LEU A 60 20.06 16.15 -17.43
N ASN A 61 20.54 15.80 -16.24
CA ASN A 61 21.88 15.26 -16.00
C ASN A 61 21.84 13.79 -15.57
N GLU A 62 21.04 12.98 -16.26
CA GLU A 62 20.82 11.56 -15.91
C GLU A 62 22.12 10.75 -15.86
N ALA A 63 23.04 10.96 -16.80
CA ALA A 63 24.33 10.27 -16.82
C ALA A 63 25.18 10.55 -15.55
N GLU A 64 25.21 11.81 -15.11
CA GLU A 64 25.89 12.21 -13.88
C GLU A 64 25.21 11.61 -12.65
N LEU A 65 23.87 11.59 -12.63
CA LEU A 65 23.10 10.98 -11.55
C LEU A 65 23.41 9.49 -11.41
N ILE A 66 23.42 8.73 -12.51
CA ILE A 66 23.74 7.30 -12.53
C ILE A 66 25.14 7.07 -11.95
N LEU A 67 26.12 7.84 -12.43
CA LEU A 67 27.51 7.72 -12.01
C LEU A 67 27.70 8.10 -10.53
N GLY A 68 27.07 9.19 -10.08
CA GLY A 68 27.09 9.62 -8.69
C GLY A 68 26.47 8.59 -7.74
N LEU A 69 25.33 8.00 -8.10
CA LEU A 69 24.70 6.94 -7.31
C LEU A 69 25.56 5.66 -7.26
N ALA A 70 26.13 5.26 -8.40
CA ALA A 70 26.96 4.07 -8.49
C ALA A 70 28.24 4.19 -7.64
N GLN A 71 28.92 5.33 -7.73
CA GLN A 71 30.13 5.61 -6.96
C GLN A 71 29.85 5.75 -5.46
N GLU A 72 28.80 6.48 -5.11
CA GLU A 72 28.45 6.72 -3.72
C GLU A 72 28.10 5.43 -2.98
N PHE A 73 27.31 4.56 -3.61
CA PHE A 73 26.74 3.39 -2.94
C PHE A 73 27.42 2.08 -3.31
N GLN A 74 28.42 2.10 -4.19
CA GLN A 74 29.16 0.93 -4.66
C GLN A 74 28.22 -0.17 -5.16
N MET A 75 27.17 0.25 -5.89
CA MET A 75 26.15 -0.62 -6.46
C MET A 75 26.05 -0.37 -7.96
N LYS A 76 25.76 -1.43 -8.72
CA LYS A 76 25.39 -1.26 -10.12
C LYS A 76 24.15 -0.38 -10.21
N THR A 77 24.16 0.62 -11.08
CA THR A 77 22.99 1.47 -11.34
C THR A 77 22.48 1.19 -12.75
N ILE A 78 21.20 0.86 -12.85
CA ILE A 78 20.54 0.48 -14.10
C ILE A 78 19.45 1.49 -14.40
N THR A 79 19.42 1.99 -15.64
CA THR A 79 18.35 2.88 -16.11
C THR A 79 17.30 2.07 -16.87
N ILE A 80 16.04 2.34 -16.58
CA ILE A 80 14.89 1.72 -17.25
C ILE A 80 13.88 2.79 -17.68
N THR A 81 13.21 2.56 -18.80
CA THR A 81 12.04 3.33 -19.24
C THR A 81 10.83 2.40 -19.24
N LEU A 82 9.61 2.96 -19.22
CA LEU A 82 8.40 2.14 -19.38
C LEU A 82 8.17 1.70 -20.84
N ASP A 83 8.78 2.39 -21.80
CA ASP A 83 8.55 2.16 -23.23
C ASP A 83 9.49 1.08 -23.79
N ASP A 84 10.70 0.93 -23.22
CA ASP A 84 11.71 -0.01 -23.73
C ASP A 84 11.65 -1.41 -23.07
N TYR A 85 10.93 -1.54 -21.96
CA TYR A 85 10.88 -2.77 -21.17
C TYR A 85 9.46 -3.34 -21.10
N SER A 86 9.34 -4.66 -21.24
CA SER A 86 8.08 -5.32 -20.97
C SER A 86 7.71 -5.21 -19.49
N PHE A 87 6.42 -5.31 -19.17
CA PHE A 87 5.97 -5.30 -17.78
C PHE A 87 6.63 -6.42 -16.95
N SER A 88 6.83 -7.61 -17.53
CA SER A 88 7.51 -8.72 -16.84
C SER A 88 8.98 -8.38 -16.53
N ASP A 89 9.68 -7.75 -17.48
CA ASP A 89 11.08 -7.34 -17.28
C ASP A 89 11.19 -6.25 -16.21
N LEU A 90 10.31 -5.25 -16.25
CA LEU A 90 10.24 -4.21 -15.23
C LEU A 90 9.97 -4.80 -13.85
N THR A 91 8.99 -5.71 -13.74
CA THR A 91 8.68 -6.39 -12.48
C THR A 91 9.90 -7.16 -11.96
N ARG A 92 10.57 -7.93 -12.82
CA ARG A 92 11.76 -8.71 -12.45
C ARG A 92 12.92 -7.83 -11.98
N LEU A 93 13.24 -6.77 -12.72
CA LEU A 93 14.29 -5.81 -12.36
C LEU A 93 13.99 -5.09 -11.05
N ILE A 94 12.75 -4.63 -10.87
CA ILE A 94 12.38 -3.87 -9.68
C ILE A 94 12.30 -4.78 -8.45
N SER A 95 11.88 -6.03 -8.61
CA SER A 95 11.84 -7.00 -7.51
C SER A 95 13.21 -7.43 -7.00
N GLY A 96 14.28 -7.25 -7.78
CA GLY A 96 15.65 -7.48 -7.35
C GLY A 96 16.38 -6.24 -6.82
N ALA A 97 15.85 -5.04 -7.08
CA ALA A 97 16.51 -3.79 -6.77
C ALA A 97 16.51 -3.46 -5.27
N SER A 98 17.62 -2.88 -4.80
CA SER A 98 17.76 -2.41 -3.42
C SER A 98 17.40 -0.92 -3.27
N MET A 99 17.35 -0.19 -4.38
CA MET A 99 16.92 1.20 -4.44
C MET A 99 16.21 1.50 -5.77
N LEU A 100 15.12 2.26 -5.72
CA LEU A 100 14.42 2.79 -6.89
C LEU A 100 14.42 4.32 -6.84
N VAL A 101 15.02 4.96 -7.84
CA VAL A 101 15.09 6.42 -7.99
C VAL A 101 14.21 6.85 -9.15
N SER A 102 13.35 7.84 -8.95
CA SER A 102 12.49 8.36 -10.02
C SER A 102 11.97 9.76 -9.73
N MET A 103 11.79 10.54 -10.79
CA MET A 103 10.91 11.71 -10.75
C MET A 103 9.48 11.30 -10.35
N HIS A 104 8.83 12.13 -9.54
CA HIS A 104 7.44 11.98 -9.12
C HIS A 104 6.56 11.67 -10.32
N GLY A 105 5.67 10.69 -10.22
CA GLY A 105 4.71 10.34 -11.26
C GLY A 105 4.26 8.88 -11.18
N SER A 106 3.33 8.47 -12.04
CA SER A 106 2.63 7.17 -11.97
C SER A 106 3.58 5.96 -11.98
N GLN A 107 4.72 6.03 -12.66
CA GLN A 107 5.70 4.93 -12.76
C GLN A 107 6.23 4.45 -11.39
N LEU A 108 6.25 5.33 -10.39
CA LEU A 108 6.65 4.96 -9.03
C LEU A 108 5.69 3.97 -8.36
N VAL A 109 4.50 3.71 -8.92
CA VAL A 109 3.64 2.60 -8.48
C VAL A 109 4.36 1.26 -8.56
N MET A 110 5.34 1.12 -9.45
CA MET A 110 6.16 -0.10 -9.56
C MET A 110 6.96 -0.39 -8.29
N SER A 111 7.12 0.58 -7.38
CA SER A 111 7.69 0.35 -6.04
C SER A 111 6.96 -0.73 -5.23
N ILE A 112 5.72 -1.10 -5.58
CA ILE A 112 5.03 -2.25 -4.96
C ILE A 112 5.81 -3.57 -5.09
N PHE A 113 6.66 -3.68 -6.13
CA PHE A 113 7.44 -4.87 -6.43
C PHE A 113 8.80 -4.91 -5.71
N LEU A 114 9.29 -3.78 -5.19
CA LEU A 114 10.57 -3.70 -4.49
C LEU A 114 10.62 -4.62 -3.27
N PRO A 115 11.72 -5.30 -2.96
CA PRO A 115 11.82 -6.14 -1.78
C PRO A 115 11.70 -5.34 -0.47
N ARG A 116 11.40 -6.03 0.64
CA ARG A 116 11.41 -5.40 1.97
C ARG A 116 12.81 -4.87 2.29
N GLY A 117 12.86 -3.70 2.91
CA GLY A 117 14.09 -2.98 3.23
C GLY A 117 14.63 -2.12 2.08
N ALA A 118 14.12 -2.28 0.85
CA ALA A 118 14.53 -1.44 -0.27
C ALA A 118 14.10 0.02 -0.09
N LEU A 119 14.85 0.91 -0.73
CA LEU A 119 14.63 2.35 -0.66
C LEU A 119 13.91 2.89 -1.90
N VAL A 120 12.83 3.64 -1.69
CA VAL A 120 12.21 4.49 -2.72
C VAL A 120 12.76 5.91 -2.58
N VAL A 121 13.38 6.42 -3.63
CA VAL A 121 13.88 7.80 -3.73
C VAL A 121 13.01 8.53 -4.76
N GLU A 122 12.15 9.41 -4.26
CA GLU A 122 11.22 10.18 -5.07
C GLU A 122 11.74 11.61 -5.25
N LEU A 123 11.91 12.02 -6.51
CA LEU A 123 12.42 13.34 -6.89
C LEU A 123 11.26 14.26 -7.29
N PHE A 124 11.22 15.46 -6.72
CA PHE A 124 10.19 16.46 -6.99
C PHE A 124 10.79 17.67 -7.72
N PRO A 125 10.12 18.16 -8.80
CA PRO A 125 10.50 19.40 -9.45
C PRO A 125 10.42 20.61 -8.52
N TYR A 126 10.94 21.74 -9.00
CA TYR A 126 10.90 22.99 -8.26
C TYR A 126 9.45 23.41 -7.93
N ALA A 127 9.27 24.05 -6.77
CA ALA A 127 7.98 24.47 -6.21
C ALA A 127 6.95 23.35 -5.93
N VAL A 128 7.27 22.08 -6.17
CA VAL A 128 6.40 20.97 -5.79
C VAL A 128 6.74 20.49 -4.39
N ASN A 129 5.84 20.68 -3.43
CA ASN A 129 6.04 20.29 -2.03
C ASN A 129 5.79 18.78 -1.80
N PRO A 130 6.81 17.97 -1.43
CA PRO A 130 6.66 16.54 -1.21
C PRO A 130 5.64 16.15 -0.14
N GLU A 131 5.35 17.03 0.83
CA GLU A 131 4.37 16.75 1.89
C GLU A 131 2.92 16.88 1.40
N HIS A 132 2.69 17.51 0.24
CA HIS A 132 1.36 17.63 -0.38
C HIS A 132 1.04 16.46 -1.32
N TYR A 133 2.06 15.81 -1.91
CA TYR A 133 1.90 14.79 -2.95
C TYR A 133 2.56 13.48 -2.50
N THR A 134 1.87 12.75 -1.62
CA THR A 134 2.44 11.62 -0.85
C THR A 134 1.90 10.22 -1.20
N PRO A 135 1.52 9.87 -2.45
CA PRO A 135 0.97 8.53 -2.73
C PRO A 135 1.96 7.41 -2.43
N TYR A 136 3.25 7.61 -2.73
CA TYR A 136 4.29 6.60 -2.53
C TYR A 136 4.87 6.62 -1.12
N LYS A 137 4.95 7.78 -0.47
CA LYS A 137 5.21 7.87 0.98
C LYS A 137 4.14 7.10 1.77
N THR A 138 2.87 7.26 1.37
CA THR A 138 1.74 6.54 1.99
C THR A 138 1.85 5.04 1.75
N LEU A 139 2.15 4.61 0.52
CA LEU A 139 2.41 3.21 0.18
C LEU A 139 3.53 2.61 1.03
N ALA A 140 4.69 3.27 1.08
CA ALA A 140 5.87 2.81 1.82
C ALA A 140 5.59 2.64 3.32
N ASN A 141 4.73 3.51 3.88
CA ASN A 141 4.35 3.51 5.28
C ASN A 141 3.17 2.57 5.61
N LEU A 142 2.61 1.84 4.64
CA LEU A 142 1.57 0.85 4.94
C LEU A 142 2.13 -0.26 5.84
N PRO A 143 1.39 -0.69 6.89
CA PRO A 143 1.85 -1.77 7.77
C PRO A 143 2.21 -3.05 6.99
N GLY A 144 3.46 -3.50 7.12
CA GLY A 144 3.98 -4.69 6.44
C GLY A 144 4.48 -4.47 5.01
N MET A 145 4.50 -3.22 4.52
CA MET A 145 5.14 -2.89 3.24
C MET A 145 6.66 -2.90 3.37
N ASP A 146 7.16 -2.39 4.50
CA ASP A 146 8.56 -2.38 4.91
C ASP A 146 9.50 -1.77 3.86
N LEU A 147 9.10 -0.65 3.24
CA LEU A 147 9.96 0.13 2.36
C LEU A 147 10.53 1.32 3.12
N GLN A 148 11.78 1.67 2.81
CA GLN A 148 12.32 2.97 3.17
C GLN A 148 11.88 4.00 2.12
N TYR A 149 11.73 5.26 2.52
CA TYR A 149 11.29 6.33 1.63
C TYR A 149 12.09 7.61 1.86
N VAL A 150 12.55 8.21 0.77
CA VAL A 150 13.21 9.51 0.70
C VAL A 150 12.47 10.36 -0.32
N ALA A 151 12.12 11.59 0.05
CA ALA A 151 11.71 12.62 -0.88
C ALA A 151 12.85 13.62 -1.03
N TRP A 152 13.23 13.93 -2.27
CA TRP A 152 14.13 15.02 -2.61
C TRP A 152 13.38 16.04 -3.46
N LYS A 153 13.54 17.33 -3.16
CA LYS A 153 12.91 18.43 -3.91
C LYS A 153 14.00 19.29 -4.51
N ASN A 154 13.86 19.65 -5.79
CA ASN A 154 14.67 20.71 -6.36
C ASN A 154 14.34 22.06 -5.69
N THR A 155 15.32 22.66 -5.02
CA THR A 155 15.19 23.97 -4.36
C THR A 155 15.75 25.12 -5.20
N LYS A 156 16.39 24.82 -6.34
CA LYS A 156 17.10 25.77 -7.19
C LYS A 156 16.32 26.05 -8.47
N LEU A 157 15.96 27.31 -8.71
CA LEU A 157 15.20 27.70 -9.89
C LEU A 157 16.03 27.53 -11.16
N GLU A 158 17.34 27.81 -11.08
CA GLU A 158 18.32 27.64 -12.15
C GLU A 158 18.43 26.18 -12.64
N ASN A 159 18.05 25.21 -11.80
CA ASN A 159 18.04 23.79 -12.14
C ASN A 159 16.72 23.33 -12.78
N THR A 160 15.90 24.27 -13.27
CA THR A 160 14.53 24.00 -13.75
C THR A 160 14.35 24.46 -15.18
N VAL A 161 13.84 23.58 -16.04
CA VAL A 161 13.41 23.93 -17.40
C VAL A 161 11.88 23.80 -17.49
N ASN A 162 11.22 24.90 -17.88
CA ASN A 162 9.77 24.97 -18.02
C ASN A 162 9.36 25.15 -19.50
N PHE A 163 8.08 24.90 -19.80
CA PHE A 163 7.56 24.89 -21.16
C PHE A 163 6.21 25.63 -21.27
N PRO A 164 6.19 26.97 -21.09
CA PRO A 164 4.94 27.75 -21.00
C PRO A 164 4.11 27.73 -22.29
N ASP A 165 4.72 27.43 -23.43
CA ASP A 165 4.09 27.42 -24.75
C ASP A 165 3.47 26.07 -25.15
N ARG A 166 3.64 25.01 -24.35
CA ARG A 166 2.99 23.71 -24.61
C ARG A 166 1.46 23.80 -24.47
N SER A 167 0.76 22.72 -24.81
CA SER A 167 -0.67 22.63 -24.49
C SER A 167 -0.89 22.67 -22.97
N TRP A 168 -2.10 23.04 -22.53
CA TRP A 168 -2.39 23.14 -21.10
C TRP A 168 -2.29 21.79 -20.39
N GLU A 169 -2.61 20.68 -21.07
CA GLU A 169 -2.47 19.31 -20.55
C GLU A 169 -1.01 18.93 -20.28
N GLN A 170 -0.06 19.62 -20.93
CA GLN A 170 1.38 19.42 -20.79
C GLN A 170 2.04 20.54 -19.96
N GLY A 171 1.25 21.33 -19.23
CA GLY A 171 1.75 22.37 -18.32
C GLY A 171 1.97 23.74 -18.96
N GLY A 172 1.55 23.94 -20.22
CA GLY A 172 1.63 25.25 -20.85
C GLY A 172 0.59 26.23 -20.29
N ILE A 173 0.99 27.49 -20.12
CA ILE A 173 0.18 28.55 -19.49
C ILE A 173 -0.19 29.68 -20.45
N LYS A 174 0.20 29.59 -21.73
CA LYS A 174 -0.06 30.61 -22.76
C LYS A 174 -1.54 30.97 -22.94
N HIS A 175 -2.43 30.02 -22.64
CA HIS A 175 -3.88 30.18 -22.73
C HIS A 175 -4.47 31.07 -21.61
N LEU A 176 -3.71 31.34 -20.54
CA LEU A 176 -4.12 32.20 -19.42
C LEU A 176 -3.81 33.67 -19.72
N ASP A 177 -4.41 34.59 -18.96
CA ASP A 177 -4.05 36.00 -19.04
C ASP A 177 -2.59 36.25 -18.61
N LYS A 178 -2.02 37.39 -19.02
CA LYS A 178 -0.61 37.69 -18.72
C LYS A 178 -0.35 37.83 -17.22
N THR A 179 -1.33 38.31 -16.46
CA THR A 179 -1.21 38.53 -15.01
C THR A 179 -1.06 37.19 -14.28
N GLU A 180 -1.89 36.21 -14.62
CA GLU A 180 -1.87 34.86 -14.06
C GLU A 180 -0.63 34.09 -14.51
N GLN A 181 -0.20 34.26 -15.78
CA GLN A 181 1.07 33.69 -16.25
C GLN A 181 2.24 34.18 -15.40
N GLU A 182 2.31 35.49 -15.13
CA GLU A 182 3.36 36.07 -14.28
C GLU A 182 3.26 35.63 -12.82
N ARG A 183 2.05 35.51 -12.28
CA ARG A 183 1.82 34.97 -10.93
C ARG A 183 2.35 33.54 -10.81
N ILE A 184 1.99 32.68 -11.77
CA ILE A 184 2.43 31.27 -11.81
C ILE A 184 3.94 31.18 -11.96
N ARG A 185 4.57 31.97 -12.84
CA ARG A 185 6.03 31.97 -13.03
C ARG A 185 6.79 32.35 -11.76
N LYS A 186 6.27 33.31 -11.01
CA LYS A 186 6.88 33.81 -9.77
C LYS A 186 6.61 32.94 -8.54
N SER A 187 5.69 31.97 -8.63
CA SER A 187 5.37 31.13 -7.48
C SER A 187 6.54 30.24 -7.06
N THR A 188 6.73 30.07 -5.75
CA THR A 188 7.82 29.26 -5.19
C THR A 188 7.32 27.96 -4.57
N GLU A 189 6.00 27.81 -4.43
CA GLU A 189 5.35 26.59 -3.97
C GLU A 189 3.93 26.51 -4.53
N VAL A 190 3.55 25.33 -5.03
CA VAL A 190 2.18 25.05 -5.47
C VAL A 190 1.27 24.91 -4.24
N PRO A 191 0.21 25.73 -4.10
CA PRO A 191 -0.74 25.58 -3.02
C PRO A 191 -1.53 24.28 -3.13
N ARG A 192 -2.12 23.84 -2.01
CA ARG A 192 -3.07 22.73 -2.04
C ARG A 192 -4.24 23.09 -2.96
N HIS A 193 -4.60 22.15 -3.83
CA HIS A 193 -5.60 22.35 -4.86
C HIS A 193 -6.38 21.07 -5.11
N LEU A 194 -7.51 21.21 -5.79
CA LEU A 194 -8.27 20.08 -6.31
C LEU A 194 -7.70 19.63 -7.66
N CYS A 195 -7.74 18.33 -7.89
CA CYS A 195 -7.38 17.75 -9.18
C CYS A 195 -8.39 18.18 -10.26
N CYS A 196 -8.03 18.21 -11.55
CA CYS A 196 -6.76 17.83 -12.18
C CYS A 196 -6.27 18.89 -13.16
N ARG A 197 -6.89 20.07 -13.11
CA ARG A 197 -6.76 21.14 -14.11
C ARG A 197 -6.19 22.41 -13.52
N ASN A 198 -5.58 22.35 -12.34
CA ASN A 198 -4.93 23.51 -11.75
C ASN A 198 -3.70 23.88 -12.61
N PRO A 199 -3.68 25.06 -13.23
CA PRO A 199 -2.64 25.41 -14.20
C PRO A 199 -1.26 25.56 -13.55
N GLU A 200 -1.21 26.07 -12.32
CA GLU A 200 0.03 26.22 -11.57
C GLU A 200 0.66 24.86 -11.25
N TRP A 201 -0.16 23.90 -10.82
CA TRP A 201 0.27 22.51 -10.62
C TRP A 201 0.83 21.91 -11.91
N LEU A 202 0.09 22.00 -13.02
CA LEU A 202 0.53 21.43 -14.30
C LEU A 202 1.83 22.09 -14.79
N PHE A 203 1.96 23.40 -14.62
CA PHE A 203 3.16 24.16 -14.96
C PHE A 203 4.38 23.76 -14.11
N ARG A 204 4.18 23.47 -12.81
CA ARG A 204 5.27 23.07 -11.89
C ARG A 204 5.62 21.59 -11.99
N ILE A 205 4.63 20.71 -12.13
CA ILE A 205 4.89 19.27 -12.13
C ILE A 205 5.54 18.79 -13.42
N TYR A 206 5.27 19.41 -14.58
CA TYR A 206 5.83 18.96 -15.87
C TYR A 206 7.19 19.57 -16.24
N GLN A 207 7.85 20.20 -15.27
CA GLN A 207 9.18 20.78 -15.46
C GLN A 207 10.24 19.68 -15.54
N ASP A 208 11.23 19.91 -16.40
CA ASP A 208 12.44 19.10 -16.42
C ASP A 208 13.43 19.65 -15.39
N THR A 209 14.23 18.77 -14.80
CA THR A 209 15.03 19.08 -13.62
C THR A 209 16.49 18.66 -13.80
N HIS A 210 17.39 19.58 -13.55
CA HIS A 210 18.80 19.26 -13.30
C HIS A 210 18.96 18.89 -11.82
N VAL A 211 19.33 17.65 -11.54
CA VAL A 211 19.40 17.15 -10.16
C VAL A 211 20.70 17.61 -9.50
N ASP A 212 20.60 18.20 -8.32
CA ASP A 212 21.75 18.48 -7.46
C ASP A 212 22.16 17.18 -6.76
N ILE A 213 23.14 16.49 -7.34
CA ILE A 213 23.57 15.15 -6.91
C ILE A 213 24.11 15.15 -5.48
N PRO A 214 24.99 16.07 -5.04
CA PRO A 214 25.40 16.15 -3.63
C PRO A 214 24.24 16.29 -2.65
N SER A 215 23.28 17.18 -2.97
CA SER A 215 22.06 17.37 -2.17
C SER A 215 21.22 16.08 -2.09
N LEU A 216 21.05 15.39 -3.22
CA LEU A 216 20.32 14.12 -3.27
C LEU A 216 21.00 13.02 -2.45
N ILE A 217 22.32 12.86 -2.59
CA ILE A 217 23.11 11.88 -1.83
C ILE A 217 22.98 12.13 -0.33
N SER A 218 23.04 13.40 0.08
CA SER A 218 22.84 13.79 1.49
C SER A 218 21.47 13.36 2.01
N ALA A 219 20.40 13.61 1.24
CA ALA A 219 19.04 13.20 1.59
C ALA A 219 18.91 11.67 1.72
N ILE A 220 19.55 10.90 0.83
CA ILE A 220 19.55 9.43 0.89
C ILE A 220 20.30 8.91 2.13
N ARG A 221 21.49 9.45 2.41
CA ARG A 221 22.31 9.06 3.58
C ARG A 221 21.58 9.28 4.90
N ALA A 222 20.80 10.36 5.00
CA ALA A 222 20.03 10.67 6.20
C ALA A 222 19.04 9.56 6.59
N VAL A 223 18.50 8.82 5.60
CA VAL A 223 17.58 7.69 5.84
C VAL A 223 18.33 6.37 5.96
N ARG A 224 19.38 6.16 5.14
CA ARG A 224 20.14 4.90 5.08
C ARG A 224 21.06 4.65 6.29
N SER A 225 21.30 5.65 7.14
CA SER A 225 22.03 5.48 8.41
C SER A 225 21.35 4.50 9.39
N LYS A 226 20.08 4.13 9.14
CA LYS A 226 19.41 3.00 9.79
C LYS A 226 19.77 1.71 9.03
N PRO A 227 20.33 0.68 9.70
CA PRO A 227 20.83 -0.52 9.01
C PRO A 227 19.74 -1.12 8.12
N LEU A 228 20.10 -1.42 6.86
CA LEU A 228 19.30 -2.25 5.98
C LEU A 228 18.99 -3.54 6.72
N VAL A 229 17.76 -3.69 7.17
CA VAL A 229 17.30 -4.97 7.71
C VAL A 229 17.39 -5.95 6.55
N ARG A 230 18.44 -6.79 6.56
CA ARG A 230 18.69 -7.88 5.60
C ARG A 230 17.35 -8.46 5.16
N LYS A 231 17.09 -8.60 3.86
CA LYS A 231 15.90 -9.22 3.23
C LYS A 231 15.25 -10.23 4.19
N VAL A 232 14.39 -9.76 5.09
CA VAL A 232 13.80 -10.66 6.09
C VAL A 232 12.78 -11.41 5.27
N LYS A 233 13.00 -12.71 5.09
CA LYS A 233 11.93 -13.63 4.74
C LYS A 233 10.91 -13.56 5.87
N SER A 234 10.07 -12.53 5.85
CA SER A 234 8.92 -12.44 6.72
C SER A 234 7.96 -13.48 6.19
N SER A 235 7.87 -14.61 6.90
CA SER A 235 6.66 -15.41 6.88
C SER A 235 5.55 -14.50 7.40
N SER A 236 4.92 -13.71 6.53
CA SER A 236 3.76 -12.92 6.89
C SER A 236 2.70 -13.92 7.36
N VAL A 237 2.50 -14.01 8.67
CA VAL A 237 1.47 -14.87 9.24
C VAL A 237 0.15 -14.19 8.92
N ILE A 238 -0.56 -14.71 7.92
CA ILE A 238 -1.86 -14.20 7.51
C ILE A 238 -2.89 -14.79 8.48
N TYR A 239 -3.60 -13.92 9.19
CA TYR A 239 -4.65 -14.32 10.11
C TYR A 239 -5.96 -14.58 9.35
N PRO A 240 -6.79 -15.54 9.80
CA PRO A 240 -8.10 -15.73 9.21
C PRO A 240 -8.97 -14.49 9.46
N GLY A 241 -9.75 -14.08 8.46
CA GLY A 241 -10.72 -12.99 8.59
C GLY A 241 -11.93 -13.38 9.44
N LYS A 242 -12.90 -12.46 9.57
CA LYS A 242 -14.20 -12.75 10.20
C LYS A 242 -14.93 -13.87 9.45
N VAL A 243 -15.66 -14.72 10.19
CA VAL A 243 -16.65 -15.61 9.59
C VAL A 243 -17.78 -14.78 8.95
N ARG A 244 -18.48 -15.35 7.96
CA ARG A 244 -19.49 -14.65 7.16
C ARG A 244 -20.84 -15.35 7.26
N GLY A 245 -21.93 -14.64 6.97
CA GLY A 245 -23.28 -15.24 6.91
C GLY A 245 -23.62 -16.04 8.17
N SER A 246 -23.25 -15.51 9.34
CA SER A 246 -23.52 -16.16 10.62
C SER A 246 -24.99 -16.01 10.96
N GLU A 247 -25.65 -17.12 11.27
CA GLU A 247 -27.08 -17.21 11.55
C GLU A 247 -27.31 -18.09 12.78
N CYS A 248 -28.42 -17.85 13.47
CA CYS A 248 -28.85 -18.67 14.58
C CYS A 248 -30.35 -18.97 14.48
N GLN A 249 -30.76 -20.15 14.94
CA GLN A 249 -32.15 -20.60 15.00
C GLN A 249 -32.36 -21.32 16.31
N ALA A 250 -33.46 -21.02 16.99
CA ALA A 250 -33.80 -21.71 18.22
C ALA A 250 -35.12 -22.49 18.08
N THR A 251 -35.23 -23.59 18.81
CA THR A 251 -36.46 -24.40 18.88
C THR A 251 -36.73 -24.79 20.33
N VAL A 252 -37.92 -24.42 20.84
CA VAL A 252 -38.42 -24.88 22.14
C VAL A 252 -39.19 -26.18 21.91
N HIS A 253 -38.77 -27.27 22.56
CA HIS A 253 -39.52 -28.52 22.52
C HIS A 253 -40.53 -28.62 23.67
N ASN A 254 -40.18 -28.11 24.85
CA ASN A 254 -41.06 -28.01 26.02
C ASN A 254 -40.55 -26.94 26.99
N THR A 255 -41.26 -26.73 28.11
CA THR A 255 -40.90 -25.72 29.13
C THR A 255 -39.55 -25.92 29.81
N HIS A 256 -38.84 -27.01 29.53
CA HIS A 256 -37.56 -27.37 30.16
C HIS A 256 -36.42 -27.64 29.14
N LYS A 257 -36.70 -27.66 27.84
CA LYS A 257 -35.72 -28.01 26.80
C LYS A 257 -35.87 -27.10 25.59
N ALA A 258 -34.80 -26.35 25.32
CA ALA A 258 -34.61 -25.61 24.09
C ALA A 258 -33.35 -26.12 23.36
N LYS A 259 -33.30 -25.89 22.05
CA LYS A 259 -32.12 -26.14 21.22
C LYS A 259 -31.76 -24.86 20.51
N LEU A 260 -30.47 -24.57 20.45
CA LEU A 260 -29.91 -23.42 19.76
C LEU A 260 -28.99 -23.92 18.64
N SER A 261 -29.40 -23.74 17.40
CA SER A 261 -28.62 -24.05 16.20
C SER A 261 -27.92 -22.80 15.70
N VAL A 262 -26.63 -22.90 15.43
CA VAL A 262 -25.81 -21.79 14.92
C VAL A 262 -25.07 -22.27 13.68
N SER A 263 -25.02 -21.45 12.64
CA SER A 263 -24.31 -21.74 11.39
C SER A 263 -23.59 -20.52 10.84
N TRP A 264 -22.51 -20.73 10.09
CA TRP A 264 -21.74 -19.66 9.46
C TRP A 264 -21.01 -20.15 8.20
N GLN A 265 -20.41 -19.22 7.48
CA GLN A 265 -19.53 -19.47 6.34
C GLN A 265 -18.07 -19.17 6.70
N VAL A 266 -17.16 -19.87 6.02
CA VAL A 266 -15.72 -19.67 6.16
C VAL A 266 -15.30 -18.22 5.84
N PRO A 267 -14.23 -17.70 6.48
CA PRO A 267 -13.64 -16.42 6.13
C PRO A 267 -13.25 -16.37 4.64
N TRP A 268 -13.43 -15.23 4.00
CA TRP A 268 -13.17 -15.06 2.57
C TRP A 268 -11.72 -15.34 2.18
N ASN A 269 -10.78 -15.08 3.11
CA ASN A 269 -9.35 -15.24 2.88
C ASN A 269 -8.84 -16.65 3.18
N LEU A 270 -9.68 -17.54 3.70
CA LEU A 270 -9.28 -18.89 4.09
C LEU A 270 -8.73 -19.70 2.90
N LYS A 271 -9.25 -19.50 1.70
CA LYS A 271 -8.78 -20.15 0.47
C LYS A 271 -7.34 -19.78 0.06
N TYR A 272 -6.83 -18.66 0.57
CA TYR A 272 -5.45 -18.22 0.34
C TYR A 272 -4.50 -18.69 1.45
N LEU A 273 -5.06 -19.19 2.56
CA LEU A 273 -4.33 -19.83 3.62
C LEU A 273 -4.21 -21.32 3.24
N LYS A 274 -2.99 -21.84 3.05
CA LYS A 274 -2.78 -23.28 2.79
C LYS A 274 -3.03 -24.08 4.09
N VAL A 275 -4.30 -24.29 4.44
CA VAL A 275 -4.73 -24.86 5.73
C VAL A 275 -5.03 -26.35 5.63
N ARG A 276 -4.56 -27.12 6.63
CA ARG A 276 -4.93 -28.54 6.81
C ARG A 276 -6.09 -28.74 7.79
N GLU A 277 -6.20 -27.88 8.80
CA GLU A 277 -7.21 -27.99 9.88
C GLU A 277 -7.72 -26.60 10.28
N VAL A 278 -9.05 -26.45 10.34
CA VAL A 278 -9.74 -25.21 10.73
C VAL A 278 -10.67 -25.52 11.88
N LYS A 279 -10.64 -24.69 12.92
CA LYS A 279 -11.57 -24.77 14.05
C LYS A 279 -12.26 -23.43 14.23
N TYR A 280 -13.34 -23.44 14.99
CA TYR A 280 -14.10 -22.24 15.32
C TYR A 280 -14.28 -22.17 16.82
N GLU A 281 -14.15 -20.97 17.35
CA GLU A 281 -14.49 -20.70 18.74
C GLU A 281 -15.81 -19.94 18.77
N VAL A 282 -16.75 -20.50 19.52
CA VAL A 282 -18.10 -19.97 19.69
C VAL A 282 -18.30 -19.66 21.15
N TRP A 283 -18.56 -18.41 21.47
CA TRP A 283 -18.94 -17.98 22.82
C TRP A 283 -20.44 -17.77 22.87
N ILE A 284 -21.11 -18.32 23.87
CA ILE A 284 -22.53 -18.16 24.12
C ILE A 284 -22.71 -17.54 25.51
N GLN A 285 -23.39 -16.40 25.57
CA GLN A 285 -23.66 -15.69 26.82
C GLN A 285 -25.16 -15.43 26.95
N GLU A 286 -25.72 -15.68 28.12
CA GLU A 286 -27.09 -15.29 28.45
C GLU A 286 -27.15 -13.76 28.65
N GLN A 287 -28.15 -13.11 28.05
CA GLN A 287 -28.27 -11.66 28.11
C GLN A 287 -28.55 -11.21 29.55
N GLY A 288 -27.64 -10.41 30.12
CA GLY A 288 -27.71 -9.94 31.51
C GLY A 288 -26.78 -10.68 32.46
N GLU A 289 -26.21 -11.82 32.04
CA GLU A 289 -25.20 -12.56 32.79
C GLU A 289 -23.78 -12.10 32.41
N ASN A 290 -22.84 -12.19 33.35
CA ASN A 290 -21.43 -11.85 33.09
C ASN A 290 -20.57 -13.06 32.67
N THR A 291 -21.15 -14.26 32.70
CA THR A 291 -20.45 -15.51 32.36
C THR A 291 -20.82 -15.96 30.95
N TYR A 292 -19.85 -16.55 30.24
CA TYR A 292 -20.04 -17.09 28.89
C TYR A 292 -19.55 -18.53 28.82
N MET A 293 -20.11 -19.27 27.89
CA MET A 293 -19.75 -20.66 27.59
C MET A 293 -18.94 -20.72 26.29
N PRO A 294 -17.63 -21.00 26.34
CA PRO A 294 -16.80 -21.14 25.14
C PRO A 294 -16.81 -22.58 24.61
N TYR A 295 -16.98 -22.72 23.30
CA TYR A 295 -16.94 -24.00 22.58
C TYR A 295 -15.94 -23.96 21.42
N ILE A 296 -15.20 -25.04 21.22
CA ILE A 296 -14.32 -25.22 20.05
C ILE A 296 -14.93 -26.26 19.11
N LEU A 297 -15.30 -25.84 17.90
CA LEU A 297 -16.04 -26.64 16.94
C LEU A 297 -15.23 -26.87 15.64
N PRO A 298 -15.23 -28.09 15.08
CA PRO A 298 -14.55 -28.40 13.82
C PRO A 298 -15.39 -28.10 12.56
N HIS A 299 -16.69 -27.84 12.72
CA HIS A 299 -17.64 -27.66 11.63
C HIS A 299 -18.29 -26.27 11.67
N GLN A 300 -18.87 -25.84 10.55
CA GLN A 300 -19.47 -24.51 10.40
C GLN A 300 -20.93 -24.42 10.88
N ASN A 301 -21.44 -25.51 11.46
CA ASN A 301 -22.76 -25.58 12.05
C ASN A 301 -22.73 -26.46 13.31
N TYR A 302 -23.54 -26.10 14.30
CA TYR A 302 -23.71 -26.90 15.51
C TYR A 302 -25.03 -26.58 16.20
N THR A 303 -25.61 -27.59 16.85
CA THR A 303 -26.83 -27.46 17.64
C THR A 303 -26.52 -27.72 19.11
N PHE A 304 -26.62 -26.68 19.93
CA PHE A 304 -26.47 -26.73 21.37
C PHE A 304 -27.79 -27.18 21.99
N ILE A 305 -27.72 -28.22 22.83
CA ILE A 305 -28.87 -28.82 23.53
C ILE A 305 -28.66 -28.77 25.04
N GLU A 306 -27.40 -28.85 25.48
CA GLU A 306 -27.02 -28.77 26.88
C GLU A 306 -26.85 -27.30 27.30
N ASN A 307 -27.30 -26.97 28.51
CA ASN A 307 -27.21 -25.61 29.09
C ASN A 307 -27.93 -24.50 28.28
N VAL A 308 -28.89 -24.88 27.43
CA VAL A 308 -29.77 -23.94 26.72
C VAL A 308 -31.13 -23.91 27.41
N LYS A 309 -31.46 -22.76 28.00
CA LYS A 309 -32.75 -22.51 28.66
C LYS A 309 -33.79 -22.06 27.62
N PRO A 310 -35.06 -22.43 27.77
CA PRO A 310 -36.13 -21.85 26.95
C PRO A 310 -36.40 -20.39 27.34
N PHE A 311 -36.96 -19.61 26.42
CA PHE A 311 -37.37 -18.22 26.62
C PHE A 311 -36.23 -17.30 27.06
N THR A 312 -35.02 -17.56 26.56
CA THR A 312 -33.80 -16.89 27.00
C THR A 312 -33.08 -16.26 25.81
N THR A 313 -32.68 -15.00 25.94
CA THR A 313 -31.87 -14.34 24.90
C THR A 313 -30.39 -14.66 25.09
N TYR A 314 -29.76 -15.16 24.05
CA TYR A 314 -28.34 -15.46 23.98
C TYR A 314 -27.61 -14.52 23.02
N LEU A 315 -26.45 -14.03 23.46
CA LEU A 315 -25.45 -13.34 22.64
C LEU A 315 -24.39 -14.35 22.21
N ILE A 316 -24.11 -14.40 20.90
CA ILE A 316 -23.22 -15.41 20.33
C ILE A 316 -22.10 -14.72 19.53
N TRP A 317 -20.85 -15.06 19.83
CA TRP A 317 -19.68 -14.62 19.08
C TRP A 317 -18.96 -15.79 18.45
N ILE A 318 -18.54 -15.64 17.20
CA ILE A 318 -17.88 -16.70 16.43
C ILE A 318 -16.58 -16.16 15.84
N ARG A 319 -15.47 -16.86 16.05
CA ARG A 319 -14.19 -16.59 15.37
C ARG A 319 -13.56 -17.85 14.81
N CYS A 320 -12.74 -17.68 13.77
CA CYS A 320 -11.99 -18.76 13.14
C CYS A 320 -10.62 -18.93 13.83
N ILE A 321 -10.21 -20.18 14.03
CA ILE A 321 -8.90 -20.58 14.57
C ILE A 321 -8.14 -21.38 13.51
N PHE A 322 -6.89 -20.98 13.29
CA PHE A 322 -5.97 -21.59 12.33
C PHE A 322 -4.67 -22.06 13.03
N ASN A 323 -4.08 -23.18 12.57
CA ASN A 323 -2.77 -23.70 13.03
C ASN A 323 -2.60 -23.68 14.55
N LYS A 324 -3.63 -24.15 15.26
CA LYS A 324 -3.74 -24.27 16.73
C LYS A 324 -3.77 -22.96 17.51
N ASN A 325 -3.14 -21.86 17.06
CA ASN A 325 -2.99 -20.63 17.86
C ASN A 325 -3.29 -19.29 17.13
N LEU A 326 -3.65 -19.31 15.84
CA LEU A 326 -3.91 -18.09 15.08
C LEU A 326 -5.40 -17.76 15.08
N LEU A 327 -5.75 -16.75 15.87
CA LEU A 327 -7.12 -16.32 16.12
C LEU A 327 -7.53 -15.23 15.14
N GLY A 328 -8.62 -15.46 14.42
CA GLY A 328 -9.31 -14.42 13.67
C GLY A 328 -10.13 -13.50 14.57
N PRO A 329 -10.53 -12.32 14.09
CA PRO A 329 -11.46 -11.48 14.81
C PRO A 329 -12.85 -12.15 14.93
N PHE A 330 -13.56 -11.83 16.00
CA PHE A 330 -14.96 -12.20 16.13
C PHE A 330 -15.82 -11.55 15.03
N ALA A 331 -16.78 -12.31 14.52
CA ALA A 331 -17.88 -11.79 13.71
C ALA A 331 -18.76 -10.85 14.54
N ASN A 332 -19.70 -10.19 13.86
CA ASN A 332 -20.72 -9.41 14.55
C ASN A 332 -21.52 -10.33 15.48
N VAL A 333 -21.88 -9.82 16.65
CA VAL A 333 -22.65 -10.57 17.64
C VAL A 333 -23.98 -11.00 17.04
N LEU A 334 -24.34 -12.28 17.23
CA LEU A 334 -25.69 -12.76 16.95
C LEU A 334 -26.51 -12.70 18.23
N VAL A 335 -27.77 -12.31 18.08
CA VAL A 335 -28.76 -12.31 19.16
C VAL A 335 -29.78 -13.39 18.82
N CYS A 336 -29.87 -14.43 19.65
CA CYS A 336 -30.83 -15.52 19.46
C CYS A 336 -31.75 -15.63 20.67
N ASN A 337 -33.04 -15.71 20.43
CA ASN A 337 -34.01 -15.93 21.50
C ASN A 337 -34.50 -17.38 21.43
N THR A 338 -34.39 -18.10 22.54
CA THR A 338 -34.74 -19.52 22.62
C THR A 338 -36.17 -19.80 22.92
#